data_AF-A0A845S2T1-F1
#
_entry.id   AF-A0A845S2T1-F1
#
_cell.length_a   1.000
_cell.length_b   1.000
_cell.length_c   1.000
_cell.angle_alpha   90.00
_cell.angle_beta   90.00
_cell.angle_gamma   90.00
#
_symmetry.space_group_name_H-M   'P 1'
#
loop_
_entity.id
_entity.type
_entity.pdbx_description
1 polymer ?
#
loop_
_entity_poly.entity_id
_entity_poly.type
_entity_poly.pdbx_seq_one_letter_code
_entity_poly.pdbx_strand_id
1 'polypeptide(L)'
;MGFFDNTPKRVTKEEMREIMQKLYGKLDAVERIEVEKLFRNDLVEPGIEAGVTKVELDAALSWLRTNPRKHVLEENDILLIEKYFLEQLND
;
A
#
# COMPACT_ATOMS: atom_id res chain seq x y z
N MET A 1 -13.52 16.96 25.84
CA MET A 1 -12.98 15.61 26.11
C MET A 1 -13.59 14.71 25.05
N GLY A 2 -12.99 14.58 23.88
CA GLY A 2 -11.83 13.71 23.65
C GLY A 2 -12.35 12.56 22.79
N PHE A 3 -12.68 12.87 21.53
CA PHE A 3 -13.06 11.87 20.55
C PHE A 3 -11.83 11.02 20.31
N PHE A 4 -11.78 9.84 20.92
CA PHE A 4 -10.87 8.79 20.52
C PHE A 4 -11.32 8.39 19.12
N ASP A 5 -10.71 9.00 18.11
CA ASP A 5 -10.70 8.50 16.74
C ASP A 5 -9.96 7.15 16.80
N ASN A 6 -10.71 6.11 17.17
CA ASN A 6 -10.26 4.72 17.15
C ASN A 6 -10.46 4.17 15.71
N THR A 7 -10.22 5.03 14.73
CA THR A 7 -10.16 4.63 13.34
C THR A 7 -8.82 3.92 13.14
N PRO A 8 -8.82 2.71 12.55
CA PRO A 8 -7.58 2.01 12.29
C PRO A 8 -6.70 2.91 11.41
N LYS A 9 -5.41 3.00 11.75
CA LYS A 9 -4.45 3.77 10.97
C LYS A 9 -4.46 3.25 9.53
N ARG A 10 -4.55 4.19 8.58
CA ARG A 10 -4.72 3.96 7.14
C ARG A 10 -3.69 4.78 6.40
N VAL A 11 -3.10 4.20 5.37
CA VAL A 11 -2.27 4.94 4.41
C VAL A 11 -3.20 5.75 3.53
N THR A 12 -3.19 7.06 3.73
CA THR A 12 -3.92 8.02 2.90
C THR A 12 -3.28 8.15 1.52
N LYS A 13 -3.97 8.84 0.61
CA LYS A 13 -3.45 9.14 -0.73
C LYS A 13 -2.14 9.94 -0.69
N GLU A 14 -1.95 10.80 0.31
CA GLU A 14 -0.74 11.58 0.48
C GLU A 14 0.43 10.69 0.91
N GLU A 15 0.23 9.85 1.92
CA GLU A 15 1.24 8.88 2.37
C GLU A 15 1.56 7.84 1.29
N MET A 16 0.56 7.39 0.53
CA MET A 16 0.78 6.52 -0.63
C MET A 16 1.71 7.20 -1.64
N ARG A 17 1.52 8.50 -1.91
CA ARG A 17 2.40 9.24 -2.81
C ARG A 17 3.83 9.31 -2.28
N GLU A 18 4.03 9.41 -0.97
CA GLU A 18 5.35 9.34 -0.35
C GLU A 18 5.98 7.95 -0.48
N ILE A 19 5.20 6.88 -0.26
CA ILE A 19 5.66 5.51 -0.49
C ILE A 19 6.10 5.36 -1.94
N MET A 20 5.27 5.78 -2.90
CA MET A 20 5.59 5.70 -4.32
C MET A 20 6.83 6.51 -4.70
N GLN A 21 7.12 7.62 -4.01
CA GLN A 21 8.38 8.36 -4.15
C GLN A 21 9.57 7.60 -3.56
N LYS A 22 9.43 6.93 -2.40
CA LYS A 22 10.50 6.08 -1.85
C LYS A 22 10.77 4.84 -2.72
N LEU A 23 9.74 4.35 -3.41
CA LEU A 23 9.82 3.27 -4.40
C LEU A 23 10.38 3.77 -5.75
N TYR A 24 10.42 5.08 -5.99
CA TYR A 24 10.96 5.68 -7.20
C TYR A 24 12.47 5.39 -7.30
N GLY A 25 12.88 4.65 -8.32
CA GLY A 25 14.26 4.22 -8.52
C GLY A 25 14.63 2.89 -7.85
N LYS A 26 13.69 2.27 -7.13
CA LYS A 26 13.82 0.89 -6.64
C LYS A 26 13.01 -0.09 -7.48
N LEU A 27 11.78 0.30 -7.82
CA LEU A 27 10.93 -0.42 -8.74
C LEU A 27 10.92 0.23 -10.12
N ASP A 28 10.76 -0.62 -11.13
CA ASP A 28 10.55 -0.22 -12.50
C ASP A 28 9.23 0.55 -12.68
N ALA A 29 9.10 1.22 -13.83
CA ALA A 29 7.88 1.98 -14.12
C ALA A 29 6.64 1.08 -14.16
N VAL A 30 6.76 -0.13 -14.71
CA VAL A 30 5.65 -1.09 -14.85
C VAL A 30 5.23 -1.62 -13.49
N GLU A 31 6.19 -1.95 -12.65
CA GLU A 31 5.96 -2.46 -11.30
C GLU A 31 5.25 -1.43 -10.41
N ARG A 32 5.68 -0.17 -10.46
CA ARG A 32 5.01 0.92 -9.75
C ARG A 32 3.57 1.11 -10.21
N ILE A 33 3.32 1.04 -11.52
CA ILE A 33 1.95 1.11 -12.05
C ILE A 33 1.11 -0.04 -11.51
N GLU A 34 1.69 -1.24 -11.37
CA GLU A 34 0.98 -2.39 -10.82
C GLU A 34 0.65 -2.21 -9.33
N VAL A 35 1.59 -1.71 -8.55
CA VAL A 35 1.36 -1.35 -7.13
C VAL A 35 0.27 -0.28 -7.01
N GLU A 36 0.33 0.77 -7.83
CA GLU A 36 -0.70 1.82 -7.81
C GLU A 36 -2.07 1.25 -8.13
N LYS A 37 -2.18 0.37 -9.14
CA LYS A 37 -3.43 -0.28 -9.51
C LYS A 37 -3.97 -1.17 -8.40
N LEU A 38 -3.10 -1.89 -7.71
CA LEU A 38 -3.47 -2.82 -6.63
C LEU A 38 -4.24 -2.11 -5.52
N PHE A 39 -3.75 -0.93 -5.11
CA PHE A 39 -4.33 -0.12 -4.04
C PHE A 39 -5.24 1.02 -4.54
N ARG A 40 -5.43 1.15 -5.85
CA ARG A 40 -6.19 2.26 -6.44
C ARG A 40 -7.63 2.26 -5.96
N ASN A 41 -8.24 1.09 -5.81
CA ASN A 41 -9.63 0.99 -5.40
C ASN A 41 -9.78 1.55 -3.98
N ASP A 42 -8.95 1.09 -3.05
CA ASP A 42 -8.97 1.53 -1.65
C ASP A 42 -8.66 3.03 -1.48
N LEU A 43 -7.83 3.59 -2.39
CA LEU A 43 -7.46 5.02 -2.38
C LEU A 43 -8.49 5.95 -3.05
N VAL A 44 -9.33 5.42 -3.92
CA VAL A 44 -10.33 6.20 -4.68
C VAL A 44 -11.70 6.15 -3.99
N GLU A 45 -11.90 5.25 -3.02
CA GLU A 45 -13.13 5.18 -2.25
C GLU A 45 -13.42 6.51 -1.53
N PRO A 46 -14.64 7.06 -1.67
CA PRO A 46 -15.01 8.30 -1.01
C PRO A 46 -15.41 8.04 0.46
N GLY A 47 -14.73 8.70 1.40
CA GLY A 47 -15.17 8.75 2.80
C GLY A 47 -14.06 8.58 3.82
N ILE A 48 -14.44 8.35 5.08
CA ILE A 48 -13.54 8.07 6.23
C ILE A 48 -12.84 6.71 6.06
N GLU A 49 -13.36 5.87 5.16
CA GLU A 49 -12.82 4.56 4.83
C GLU A 49 -11.77 4.61 3.71
N ALA A 50 -11.51 5.80 3.13
CA ALA A 50 -10.48 5.97 2.10
C ALA A 50 -9.08 5.69 2.65
N GLY A 51 -8.32 4.87 1.95
CA GLY A 51 -6.94 4.53 2.29
C GLY A 51 -6.74 3.05 2.61
N VAL A 52 -5.48 2.65 2.72
CA VAL A 52 -5.11 1.24 2.90
C VAL A 52 -4.86 0.94 4.36
N THR A 53 -5.64 0.04 4.96
CA THR A 53 -5.40 -0.48 6.31
C THR A 53 -4.29 -1.54 6.31
N LYS A 54 -3.76 -1.84 7.49
CA LYS A 54 -2.80 -2.95 7.68
C LYS A 54 -3.35 -4.31 7.23
N VAL A 55 -4.66 -4.53 7.40
CA VAL A 55 -5.31 -5.79 7.02
C VAL A 55 -5.40 -5.91 5.49
N GLU A 56 -5.76 -4.81 4.82
CA GLU A 56 -5.81 -4.76 3.35
C GLU A 56 -4.42 -4.91 2.73
N LEU A 57 -3.40 -4.29 3.34
CA LEU A 57 -2.01 -4.49 2.94
C LEU A 57 -1.60 -5.97 3.04
N ASP A 58 -1.86 -6.63 4.16
CA ASP A 58 -1.50 -8.04 4.35
C ASP A 58 -2.21 -8.94 3.33
N ALA A 59 -3.50 -8.68 3.07
CA ALA A 59 -4.26 -9.38 2.05
C ALA A 59 -3.68 -9.16 0.64
N ALA A 60 -3.29 -7.93 0.31
CA ALA A 60 -2.66 -7.59 -0.96
C ALA A 60 -1.30 -8.28 -1.12
N LEU A 61 -0.44 -8.25 -0.09
CA LEU A 61 0.87 -8.91 -0.09
C LEU A 61 0.73 -10.44 -0.19
N SER A 62 -0.25 -11.02 0.51
CA SER A 62 -0.56 -12.44 0.42
C SER A 62 -1.04 -12.82 -0.98
N TRP A 63 -1.88 -11.99 -1.61
CA TRP A 63 -2.32 -12.19 -2.99
C TRP A 63 -1.14 -12.14 -3.98
N LEU A 64 -0.23 -11.17 -3.82
CA LEU A 64 0.99 -11.07 -4.64
C LEU A 64 1.85 -12.35 -4.48
N ARG A 65 2.17 -12.75 -3.25
CA ARG A 65 2.98 -13.94 -2.98
C ARG A 65 2.35 -15.24 -3.52
N THR A 66 1.02 -15.34 -3.51
CA THR A 66 0.30 -16.52 -4.02
C THR A 66 0.06 -16.48 -5.53
N ASN A 67 0.14 -15.31 -6.17
CA ASN A 67 -0.12 -15.12 -7.60
C ASN A 67 1.06 -14.47 -8.35
N PRO A 68 2.29 -15.02 -8.27
CA PRO A 68 3.48 -14.42 -8.88
C PRO A 68 3.43 -14.34 -10.42
N ARG A 69 2.50 -15.05 -11.07
CA ARG A 69 2.28 -15.01 -12.52
C ARG A 69 1.25 -13.97 -12.97
N LYS A 70 0.58 -13.29 -12.02
CA LYS A 70 -0.48 -12.31 -12.29
C LYS A 70 0.01 -10.87 -12.23
N HIS A 71 1.19 -10.64 -11.65
CA HIS A 71 1.85 -9.35 -11.56
C HIS A 71 3.31 -9.48 -12.02
N VAL A 72 4.01 -8.35 -12.09
CA VAL A 72 5.43 -8.28 -12.50
C VAL A 72 6.41 -8.18 -11.33
N LEU A 73 5.92 -7.92 -10.11
CA LEU A 73 6.74 -7.71 -8.91
C LEU A 73 7.55 -8.95 -8.51
N GLU A 74 8.83 -8.78 -8.19
CA GLU A 74 9.65 -9.82 -7.59
C GLU A 74 9.46 -9.88 -6.07
N GLU A 75 9.94 -10.95 -5.43
CA GLU A 75 9.83 -11.12 -3.98
C GLU A 75 10.48 -9.96 -3.20
N ASN A 76 11.61 -9.46 -3.70
CA ASN A 76 12.31 -8.33 -3.10
C ASN A 76 11.49 -7.03 -3.17
N ASP A 77 10.73 -6.82 -4.24
CA ASP A 77 9.86 -5.65 -4.38
C ASP A 77 8.68 -5.72 -3.43
N ILE A 78 8.09 -6.90 -3.27
CA ILE A 78 7.03 -7.16 -2.29
C ILE A 78 7.52 -6.83 -0.88
N LEU A 79 8.76 -7.20 -0.54
CA LEU A 79 9.37 -6.85 0.75
C LEU A 79 9.59 -5.35 0.92
N LEU A 80 9.99 -4.64 -0.14
CA LEU A 80 10.12 -3.18 -0.10
C LEU A 80 8.77 -2.49 0.10
N ILE A 81 7.74 -2.94 -0.61
CA ILE A 81 6.37 -2.44 -0.46
C ILE A 81 5.89 -2.65 0.97
N GLU A 82 5.99 -3.88 1.49
CA GLU A 82 5.64 -4.22 2.88
C GLU A 82 6.35 -3.30 3.88
N LYS A 83 7.67 -3.13 3.73
CA LYS A 83 8.45 -2.26 4.60
C LYS A 83 7.94 -0.82 4.61
N TYR A 84 7.74 -0.21 3.44
CA TYR A 84 7.37 1.21 3.37
C TYR A 84 5.94 1.48 3.79
N PHE A 85 5.01 0.57 3.51
CA PHE A 85 3.66 0.67 4.02
C PHE A 85 3.61 0.49 5.54
N LEU A 86 4.39 -0.44 6.11
CA LEU A 86 4.48 -0.61 7.55
C LEU A 86 5.14 0.57 8.25
N GLU A 87 6.11 1.24 7.63
CA GLU A 87 6.65 2.51 8.14
C GLU A 87 5.53 3.53 8.32
N GLN A 88 4.70 3.74 7.29
CA GLN A 88 3.59 4.69 7.38
C GLN A 88 2.52 4.25 8.37
N LEU A 89 2.17 2.97 8.44
CA LEU A 89 1.12 2.46 9.33
C LEU A 89 1.51 2.42 10.80
N ASN A 90 2.80 2.41 11.14
CA ASN A 90 3.29 2.41 12.52
C ASN A 90 3.77 3.78 13.03
N ASP A 91 3.92 4.79 12.16
CA ASP A 91 4.15 6.20 12.57
C ASP A 91 2.94 6.78 13.32
#